data_AF-A0A0P7KLT5-F1
#
_entry.id   AF-A0A0P7KLT5-F1
#
_cell.length_a   1.000
_cell.length_b   1.000
_cell.length_c   1.000
_cell.angle_alpha   90.00
_cell.angle_beta   90.00
_cell.angle_gamma   90.00
#
_symmetry.space_group_name_H-M   'P 1'
#
loop_
_entity.id
_entity.type
_entity.pdbx_description
1 polymer ?
#
loop_
_entity_poly.entity_id
_entity_poly.type
_entity_poly.pdbx_seq_one_letter_code
_entity_poly.pdbx_strand_id
1 'polypeptide(L)'
;MYENVISFGDSVESATFLSNAPANFSPANKSNFCLSECDDESLKKITKKLEEEFSGEDTIKSELLWVSQTDLSLEDADAHAKGKLDAFVVENLGEVEFSLAALFKAVSEECDRKSRAADVDLSDFDEVVSRRGITRVDTDSWLQIVSSTVNCPKWEQIAPDIQLPALQKIRLGQEWNAYRVAVLNPNEAVRKVRRMISNYIQDNDLDALSLNELVNQVYAAVASEARAELRTATDQRIRAMILYEAYSID
;
A
#
# COMPACT_ATOMS: atom_id res chain seq x y z
N MET A 1 11.28 -24.03 1.39
CA MET A 1 12.19 -22.95 1.87
C MET A 1 13.56 -23.10 1.25
N TYR A 2 14.30 -24.18 1.54
CA TYR A 2 15.65 -24.39 0.97
C TYR A 2 15.64 -24.50 -0.56
N GLU A 3 14.62 -25.13 -1.14
CA GLU A 3 14.40 -25.18 -2.59
C GLU A 3 14.40 -23.80 -3.28
N ASN A 4 13.91 -22.75 -2.61
CA ASN A 4 13.96 -21.38 -3.14
C ASN A 4 15.40 -20.85 -3.16
N VAL A 5 16.21 -21.19 -2.15
CA VAL A 5 17.64 -20.84 -2.12
C VAL A 5 18.38 -21.48 -3.30
N ILE A 6 18.06 -22.74 -3.62
CA ILE A 6 18.61 -23.44 -4.77
C ILE A 6 18.13 -22.80 -6.08
N SER A 7 16.81 -22.60 -6.21
CA SER A 7 16.18 -22.19 -7.46
C SER A 7 16.53 -20.76 -7.88
N PHE A 8 16.69 -19.85 -6.92
CA PHE A 8 16.95 -18.43 -7.17
C PHE A 8 18.40 -18.01 -6.91
N GLY A 9 19.23 -18.91 -6.35
CA GLY A 9 20.68 -18.72 -6.23
C GLY A 9 21.08 -17.38 -5.61
N ASP A 10 21.89 -16.62 -6.34
CA ASP A 10 22.47 -15.35 -5.90
C ASP A 10 21.44 -14.21 -5.74
N SER A 11 20.20 -14.41 -6.21
CA SER A 11 19.10 -13.45 -6.00
C SER A 11 18.45 -13.58 -4.62
N VAL A 12 18.80 -14.60 -3.83
CA VAL A 12 18.23 -14.81 -2.50
C VAL A 12 19.08 -14.14 -1.43
N GLU A 13 18.56 -13.04 -0.88
CA GLU A 13 19.15 -12.41 0.31
C GLU A 13 18.91 -13.26 1.58
N SER A 14 17.71 -13.82 1.73
CA SER A 14 17.37 -14.75 2.81
C SER A 14 16.12 -15.57 2.48
N ALA A 15 16.00 -16.74 3.10
CA ALA A 15 14.80 -17.57 3.09
C ALA A 15 14.36 -17.82 4.54
N THR A 16 13.25 -17.19 4.93
CA THR A 16 12.78 -17.16 6.33
C THR A 16 11.56 -18.05 6.53
N PHE A 17 11.65 -18.95 7.51
CA PHE A 17 10.51 -19.71 8.01
C PHE A 17 9.79 -18.91 9.09
N LEU A 18 8.50 -18.66 8.89
CA LEU A 18 7.64 -17.94 9.83
C LEU A 18 6.81 -18.93 10.64
N SER A 19 6.84 -18.80 11.96
CA SER A 19 6.10 -19.66 12.90
C SER A 19 5.52 -18.82 14.03
N ASN A 20 4.33 -19.18 14.52
CA ASN A 20 3.76 -18.65 15.76
C ASN A 20 4.18 -19.46 17.01
N ALA A 21 4.82 -20.62 16.79
CA ALA A 21 5.36 -21.47 17.85
C ALA A 21 6.88 -21.29 17.96
N PRO A 22 7.43 -21.31 19.19
CA PRO A 22 8.88 -21.27 19.39
C PRO A 22 9.53 -22.53 18.79
N ALA A 23 10.66 -22.33 18.13
CA ALA A 23 11.49 -23.43 17.66
C ALA A 23 12.30 -24.00 18.83
N ASN A 24 12.25 -25.32 19.03
CA ASN A 24 12.99 -26.00 20.11
C ASN A 24 14.52 -25.86 20.00
N PHE A 25 15.01 -25.49 18.82
CA PHE A 25 16.43 -25.26 18.52
C PHE A 25 16.76 -23.75 18.44
N SER A 26 15.84 -22.88 18.87
CA SER A 26 16.11 -21.45 18.93
C SER A 26 17.22 -21.15 19.94
N PRO A 27 18.20 -20.29 19.58
CA PRO A 27 19.10 -19.71 20.57
C PRO A 27 18.31 -19.01 21.67
N ALA A 28 18.79 -19.08 22.92
CA ALA A 28 18.05 -18.60 24.08
C ALA A 28 17.45 -17.18 23.87
N ASN A 29 16.11 -17.10 23.93
CA ASN A 29 15.30 -15.88 23.79
C ASN A 29 15.38 -15.15 22.45
N LYS A 30 15.74 -15.82 21.34
CA LYS A 30 15.64 -15.21 20.00
C LYS A 30 14.34 -15.58 19.29
N SER A 31 13.56 -14.56 18.95
CA SER A 31 12.39 -14.67 18.08
C SER A 31 12.75 -14.55 16.60
N ASN A 32 13.97 -14.11 16.25
CA ASN A 32 14.47 -14.12 14.88
C ASN A 32 15.94 -14.54 14.91
N PHE A 33 16.30 -15.59 14.18
CA PHE A 33 17.66 -16.13 14.16
C PHE A 33 17.97 -16.85 12.85
N CYS A 34 19.24 -16.78 12.43
CA CYS A 34 19.76 -17.61 11.36
C CYS A 34 20.03 -19.04 11.85
N LEU A 35 19.86 -20.05 11.00
CA LEU A 35 20.20 -21.44 11.36
C LEU A 35 21.67 -21.59 11.75
N SER A 36 22.56 -20.76 11.20
CA SER A 36 23.98 -20.72 11.59
C SER A 36 24.22 -20.28 13.05
N GLU A 37 23.23 -19.67 13.70
CA GLU A 37 23.29 -19.25 15.11
C GLU A 37 22.82 -20.33 16.08
N CYS A 38 22.27 -21.45 15.59
CA CYS A 38 21.87 -22.59 16.41
C CYS A 38 23.07 -23.26 17.06
N ASP A 39 22.82 -24.04 18.11
CA ASP A 39 23.84 -24.92 18.68
C ASP A 39 24.30 -25.97 17.65
N ASP A 40 25.58 -26.38 17.75
CA ASP A 40 26.21 -27.31 16.81
C ASP A 40 25.45 -28.64 16.66
N GLU A 41 24.75 -29.10 17.71
CA GLU A 41 24.00 -30.36 17.66
C GLU A 41 22.74 -30.21 16.83
N SER A 42 21.98 -29.13 17.06
CA SER A 42 20.79 -28.79 16.29
C SER A 42 21.12 -28.49 14.82
N LEU A 43 22.16 -27.70 14.57
CA LEU A 43 22.58 -27.37 13.20
C LEU A 43 22.94 -28.64 12.41
N LYS A 44 23.73 -29.55 13.00
CA LYS A 44 24.06 -30.83 12.37
C LYS A 44 22.84 -31.67 12.05
N LYS A 45 21.85 -31.73 12.95
CA LYS A 45 20.59 -32.47 12.70
C LYS A 45 19.80 -31.88 11.55
N ILE A 46 19.72 -30.55 11.46
CA ILE A 46 18.98 -29.85 10.41
C ILE A 46 19.70 -30.00 9.06
N THR A 47 21.01 -29.75 9.02
CA THR A 47 21.83 -29.91 7.81
C THR A 47 21.74 -31.33 7.28
N LYS A 48 21.85 -32.35 8.15
CA LYS A 48 21.73 -33.75 7.73
C LYS A 48 20.37 -34.05 7.09
N LYS A 49 19.28 -33.54 7.64
CA LYS A 49 17.94 -33.72 7.05
C LYS A 49 17.80 -33.01 5.70
N LEU A 50 18.37 -31.81 5.58
CA LEU A 50 18.38 -31.08 4.32
C LEU A 50 19.23 -31.80 3.26
N GLU A 51 20.37 -32.38 3.63
CA GLU A 51 21.20 -33.21 2.74
C GLU A 51 20.48 -34.48 2.30
N GLU A 52 19.72 -35.13 3.19
CA GLU A 52 18.90 -36.31 2.88
C GLU A 52 17.77 -35.96 1.88
N GLU A 53 17.15 -34.79 2.04
CA GLU A 53 16.01 -34.34 1.21
C GLU A 53 16.46 -33.75 -0.14
N PHE A 54 17.59 -33.03 -0.16
CA PHE A 54 18.13 -32.31 -1.33
C PHE A 54 19.46 -32.92 -1.81
N SER A 55 19.51 -34.24 -1.91
CA SER A 55 20.69 -35.02 -2.33
C SER A 55 21.23 -34.55 -3.70
N GLY A 56 22.26 -33.69 -3.68
CA GLY A 56 22.86 -33.14 -4.89
C GLY A 56 23.71 -31.87 -4.72
N GLU A 57 23.61 -31.16 -3.59
CA GLU A 57 24.44 -29.97 -3.33
C GLU A 57 25.65 -30.25 -2.43
N ASP A 58 26.79 -29.65 -2.76
CA ASP A 58 28.06 -29.83 -2.05
C ASP A 58 28.09 -29.15 -0.66
N THR A 59 27.22 -28.17 -0.39
CA THR A 59 27.14 -27.48 0.91
C THR A 59 25.80 -26.80 1.12
N ILE A 60 25.10 -27.14 2.21
CA ILE A 60 23.87 -26.43 2.62
C ILE A 60 24.21 -24.98 3.03
N LYS A 61 23.60 -24.00 2.35
CA LYS A 61 23.74 -22.56 2.66
C LYS A 61 22.96 -22.14 3.89
N SER A 62 23.35 -22.65 5.06
CA SER A 62 22.67 -22.44 6.35
C SER A 62 22.56 -20.96 6.76
N GLU A 63 23.49 -20.13 6.29
CA GLU A 63 23.57 -18.68 6.50
C GLU A 63 22.41 -17.90 5.82
N LEU A 64 21.80 -18.48 4.80
CA LEU A 64 20.65 -17.88 4.10
C LEU A 64 19.31 -18.31 4.71
N LEU A 65 19.32 -19.27 5.64
CA LEU A 65 18.11 -19.83 6.24
C LEU A 65 17.84 -19.19 7.59
N TRP A 66 16.66 -18.59 7.71
CA TRP A 66 16.24 -17.87 8.90
C TRP A 66 14.97 -18.46 9.47
N VAL A 67 14.80 -18.33 10.78
CA VAL A 67 13.56 -18.66 11.48
C VAL A 67 13.12 -17.44 12.24
N SER A 68 11.88 -17.02 11.99
CA SER A 68 11.24 -15.93 12.71
C SER A 68 9.98 -16.44 13.40
N GLN A 69 10.04 -16.47 14.74
CA GLN A 69 8.88 -16.54 15.60
C GLN A 69 8.16 -15.20 15.58
N THR A 70 6.87 -15.24 15.27
CA THR A 70 6.00 -14.08 15.25
C THR A 70 4.88 -14.24 16.27
N ASP A 71 4.60 -13.16 17.00
CA ASP A 71 3.47 -13.06 17.95
C ASP A 71 2.12 -12.89 17.23
N LEU A 72 2.06 -13.09 15.90
CA LEU A 72 0.82 -13.08 15.14
C LEU A 72 -0.09 -14.22 15.63
N SER A 73 -1.07 -13.86 16.47
CA SER A 73 -2.20 -14.73 16.75
C SER A 73 -2.95 -14.99 15.45
N LEU A 74 -3.22 -16.27 15.14
CA LEU A 74 -4.07 -16.65 14.01
C LEU A 74 -5.52 -16.18 14.19
N GLU A 75 -5.92 -15.90 15.44
CA GLU A 75 -7.28 -15.43 15.76
C GLU A 75 -7.44 -13.92 15.52
N ASP A 76 -6.34 -13.14 15.57
CA ASP A 76 -6.34 -11.66 15.51
C ASP A 76 -5.39 -11.08 14.44
N ALA A 77 -5.12 -11.85 13.38
CA ALA A 77 -4.19 -11.46 12.32
C ALA A 77 -4.50 -10.07 11.72
N ASP A 78 -5.79 -9.73 11.57
CA ASP A 78 -6.23 -8.42 11.08
C ASP A 78 -5.85 -7.26 12.02
N ALA A 79 -5.98 -7.47 13.34
CA ALA A 79 -5.64 -6.45 14.32
C ALA A 79 -4.13 -6.22 14.37
N HIS A 80 -3.34 -7.30 14.30
CA HIS A 80 -1.88 -7.22 14.22
C HIS A 80 -1.41 -6.56 12.93
N ALA A 81 -1.98 -6.92 11.79
CA ALA A 81 -1.64 -6.33 10.49
C ALA A 81 -1.95 -4.82 10.47
N LYS A 82 -3.11 -4.42 11.01
CA LYS A 82 -3.45 -3.00 11.20
C LYS A 82 -2.45 -2.30 12.12
N GLY A 83 -2.10 -2.88 13.26
CA GLY A 83 -1.11 -2.28 14.18
C GLY A 83 0.29 -2.14 13.55
N LYS A 84 0.71 -3.11 12.75
CA LYS A 84 1.98 -3.03 12.01
C LYS A 84 1.96 -2.00 10.89
N LEU A 85 0.82 -1.87 10.21
CA LEU A 85 0.63 -0.88 9.17
C LEU A 85 0.62 0.55 9.75
N ASP A 86 0.02 0.72 10.93
CA ASP A 86 0.06 1.97 11.68
C ASP A 86 1.49 2.34 12.10
N ALA A 87 2.21 1.41 12.73
CA ALA A 87 3.61 1.60 13.08
C ALA A 87 4.49 1.93 11.87
N PHE A 88 4.27 1.26 10.73
CA PHE A 88 4.99 1.51 9.48
C PHE A 88 4.76 2.93 8.95
N VAL A 89 3.52 3.42 8.98
CA VAL A 89 3.20 4.80 8.59
C VAL A 89 3.86 5.79 9.52
N VAL A 90 3.79 5.57 10.84
CA VAL A 90 4.40 6.46 11.84
C VAL A 90 5.92 6.51 11.71
N GLU A 91 6.57 5.38 11.42
CA GLU A 91 8.01 5.32 11.22
C GLU A 91 8.48 6.10 9.99
N ASN A 92 7.70 6.11 8.90
CA ASN A 92 8.08 6.75 7.63
C ASN A 92 7.60 8.19 7.48
N LEU A 93 6.42 8.53 8.05
CA LEU A 93 5.76 9.83 7.87
C LEU A 93 5.60 10.62 9.19
N GLY A 94 5.92 10.02 10.34
CA GLY A 94 5.64 10.59 11.67
C GLY A 94 4.19 10.39 12.12
N GLU A 95 3.82 10.99 13.25
CA GLU A 95 2.44 10.95 13.76
C GLU A 95 1.51 11.76 12.83
N VAL A 96 0.81 11.05 11.96
CA VAL A 96 -0.10 11.66 10.96
C VAL A 96 -1.52 11.12 11.12
N GLU A 97 -2.52 11.95 10.82
CA GLU A 97 -3.94 11.56 10.89
C GLU A 97 -4.37 10.91 9.56
N PHE A 98 -4.61 9.59 9.59
CA PHE A 98 -5.06 8.83 8.41
C PHE A 98 -6.09 7.76 8.79
N SER A 99 -6.82 7.24 7.80
CA SER A 99 -7.74 6.13 8.01
C SER A 99 -7.01 4.80 7.89
N LEU A 100 -6.59 4.24 9.03
CA LEU A 100 -5.96 2.92 9.09
C LEU A 100 -6.80 1.82 8.46
N ALA A 101 -8.12 1.88 8.65
CA ALA A 101 -9.06 0.92 8.05
C ALA A 101 -9.07 1.00 6.51
N ALA A 102 -9.02 2.20 5.94
CA ALA A 102 -9.00 2.38 4.49
C ALA A 102 -7.66 1.94 3.88
N LEU A 103 -6.54 2.26 4.55
CA LEU A 103 -5.21 1.82 4.12
C LEU A 103 -5.09 0.29 4.17
N PHE A 104 -5.51 -0.34 5.28
CA PHE A 104 -5.53 -1.80 5.39
C PHE A 104 -6.35 -2.44 4.28
N LYS A 105 -7.53 -1.90 4.00
CA LYS A 105 -8.38 -2.39 2.91
C LYS A 105 -7.70 -2.25 1.54
N ALA A 106 -7.03 -1.14 1.27
CA ALA A 106 -6.31 -0.91 0.01
C ALA A 106 -5.18 -1.94 -0.18
N VAL A 107 -4.40 -2.20 0.87
CA VAL A 107 -3.34 -3.22 0.86
C VAL A 107 -3.92 -4.61 0.60
N SER A 108 -4.98 -4.99 1.34
CA SER A 108 -5.61 -6.30 1.19
C SER A 108 -6.22 -6.50 -0.21
N GLU A 109 -6.89 -5.49 -0.76
CA GLU A 109 -7.44 -5.57 -2.12
C GLU A 109 -6.35 -5.66 -3.19
N GLU A 110 -5.22 -5.00 -3.00
CA GLU A 110 -4.08 -5.09 -3.91
C GLU A 110 -3.43 -6.48 -3.85
N CYS A 111 -3.25 -7.04 -2.65
CA CYS A 111 -2.83 -8.43 -2.47
C CYS A 111 -3.79 -9.43 -3.14
N ASP A 112 -5.10 -9.25 -2.95
CA ASP A 112 -6.13 -10.07 -3.59
C ASP A 112 -6.08 -9.93 -5.12
N ARG A 113 -5.91 -8.71 -5.64
CA ARG A 113 -5.80 -8.43 -7.06
C ARG A 113 -4.58 -9.12 -7.68
N LYS A 114 -3.41 -8.98 -7.05
CA LYS A 114 -2.15 -9.59 -7.50
C LYS A 114 -2.18 -11.11 -7.39
N SER A 115 -2.80 -11.68 -6.35
CA SER A 115 -2.94 -13.14 -6.20
C SER A 115 -3.81 -13.78 -7.28
N ARG A 116 -4.79 -13.05 -7.81
CA ARG A 116 -5.73 -13.52 -8.85
C ARG A 116 -5.26 -13.27 -10.29
N ALA A 117 -4.06 -12.73 -10.50
CA ALA A 117 -3.54 -12.48 -11.84
C ALA A 117 -3.35 -13.81 -12.61
N ALA A 118 -4.24 -14.09 -13.58
CA ALA A 118 -4.30 -15.37 -14.29
C ALA A 118 -3.35 -15.47 -15.48
N ASP A 119 -3.02 -14.36 -16.12
CA ASP A 119 -2.13 -14.28 -17.29
C ASP A 119 -0.76 -13.75 -16.86
N VAL A 120 0.07 -14.63 -16.29
CA VAL A 120 1.45 -14.30 -15.92
C VAL A 120 2.34 -15.39 -16.47
N ASP A 121 3.30 -15.02 -17.31
CA ASP A 121 4.36 -15.93 -17.71
C ASP A 121 5.22 -16.27 -16.49
N LEU A 122 5.14 -17.51 -16.00
CA LEU A 122 5.91 -17.96 -14.85
C LEU A 122 7.39 -18.18 -15.18
N SER A 123 7.77 -18.14 -16.46
CA SER A 123 9.16 -18.26 -16.89
C SER A 123 9.93 -16.93 -16.87
N ASP A 124 9.22 -15.80 -16.82
CA ASP A 124 9.81 -14.48 -16.66
C ASP A 124 9.65 -14.00 -15.20
N PHE A 125 10.77 -14.01 -14.47
CA PHE A 125 10.79 -13.58 -13.08
C PHE A 125 10.33 -12.12 -12.89
N ASP A 126 10.72 -11.21 -13.79
CA ASP A 126 10.35 -9.80 -13.68
C ASP A 126 8.84 -9.63 -13.95
N GLU A 127 8.27 -10.44 -14.85
CA GLU A 127 6.83 -10.49 -15.06
C GLU A 127 6.09 -11.01 -13.82
N VAL A 128 6.59 -12.07 -13.19
CA VAL A 128 6.01 -12.60 -11.95
C VAL A 128 6.07 -11.58 -10.82
N VAL A 129 7.21 -10.92 -10.62
CA VAL A 129 7.38 -9.90 -9.57
C VAL A 129 6.44 -8.72 -9.81
N SER A 130 6.36 -8.21 -11.04
CA SER A 130 5.51 -7.06 -11.35
C SER A 130 4.01 -7.37 -11.23
N ARG A 131 3.58 -8.59 -11.59
CA ARG A 131 2.17 -8.98 -11.60
C ARG A 131 1.67 -9.54 -10.28
N ARG A 132 2.50 -10.27 -9.55
CA ARG A 132 2.12 -11.00 -8.32
C ARG A 132 2.85 -10.54 -7.06
N GLY A 133 4.02 -9.92 -7.19
CA GLY A 133 4.81 -9.45 -6.05
C GLY A 133 4.27 -8.14 -5.47
N ILE A 134 4.39 -7.98 -4.15
CA ILE A 134 4.31 -6.67 -3.51
C ILE A 134 5.74 -6.15 -3.39
N THR A 135 6.00 -5.02 -4.02
CA THR A 135 7.32 -4.41 -4.16
C THR A 135 7.43 -3.14 -3.34
N ARG A 136 8.65 -2.61 -3.18
CA ARG A 136 8.86 -1.30 -2.57
C ARG A 136 8.06 -0.20 -3.28
N VAL A 137 7.92 -0.27 -4.61
CA VAL A 137 7.14 0.71 -5.39
C VAL A 137 5.67 0.74 -4.97
N ASP A 138 5.09 -0.43 -4.68
CA ASP A 138 3.71 -0.51 -4.19
C ASP A 138 3.59 0.15 -2.80
N THR A 139 4.53 -0.16 -1.91
CA THR A 139 4.57 0.40 -0.55
C THR A 139 4.79 1.92 -0.55
N ASP A 140 5.72 2.41 -1.38
CA ASP A 140 6.00 3.84 -1.54
C ASP A 140 4.78 4.56 -2.09
N SER A 141 4.04 3.94 -3.03
CA SER A 141 2.78 4.48 -3.54
C SER A 141 1.72 4.60 -2.44
N TRP A 142 1.62 3.62 -1.53
CA TRP A 142 0.71 3.70 -0.39
C TRP A 142 1.10 4.83 0.56
N LEU A 143 2.39 4.97 0.89
CA LEU A 143 2.90 6.07 1.71
C LEU A 143 2.66 7.43 1.04
N GLN A 144 2.82 7.52 -0.28
CA GLN A 144 2.54 8.74 -1.04
C GLN A 144 1.05 9.11 -0.97
N ILE A 145 0.14 8.14 -1.06
CA ILE A 145 -1.31 8.36 -0.93
C ILE A 145 -1.67 8.82 0.50
N VAL A 146 -1.02 8.25 1.51
CA VAL A 146 -1.22 8.68 2.91
C VAL A 146 -0.69 10.09 3.10
N SER A 147 0.54 10.38 2.68
CA SER A 147 1.15 11.72 2.81
C SER A 147 0.36 12.79 2.05
N SER A 148 -0.14 12.51 0.83
CA SER A 148 -1.00 13.45 0.10
C SER A 148 -2.31 13.73 0.84
N THR A 149 -2.87 12.72 1.53
CA THR A 149 -4.08 12.88 2.35
C THR A 149 -3.86 13.70 3.61
N VAL A 150 -2.64 13.61 4.17
CA VAL A 150 -2.19 14.35 5.36
C VAL A 150 -1.87 15.81 5.01
N ASN A 151 -1.24 16.06 3.87
CA ASN A 151 -0.90 17.40 3.38
C ASN A 151 -2.14 18.19 2.93
N CYS A 152 -3.24 17.50 2.61
CA CYS A 152 -4.49 18.12 2.24
C CYS A 152 -5.17 18.80 3.46
N PRO A 153 -5.49 20.10 3.38
CA PRO A 153 -6.05 20.85 4.51
C PRO A 153 -7.40 20.29 4.98
N LYS A 154 -7.70 20.50 6.27
CA LYS A 154 -9.02 20.15 6.83
C LYS A 154 -10.10 21.02 6.20
N TRP A 155 -11.34 20.50 6.12
CA TRP A 155 -12.46 21.25 5.53
C TRP A 155 -12.63 22.62 6.20
N GLU A 156 -12.46 22.68 7.50
CA GLU A 156 -12.59 23.90 8.31
C GLU A 156 -11.58 24.99 7.92
N GLN A 157 -10.44 24.60 7.35
CA GLN A 157 -9.39 25.53 6.90
C GLN A 157 -9.71 26.13 5.53
N ILE A 158 -10.30 25.36 4.62
CA ILE A 158 -10.62 25.81 3.25
C ILE A 158 -12.05 26.37 3.13
N ALA A 159 -12.96 25.99 4.04
CA ALA A 159 -14.34 26.41 3.98
C ALA A 159 -14.49 27.94 3.91
N PRO A 160 -13.75 28.78 4.66
CA PRO A 160 -13.89 30.23 4.58
C PRO A 160 -13.72 30.81 3.16
N ASP A 161 -12.81 30.26 2.37
CA ASP A 161 -12.45 30.76 1.05
C ASP A 161 -13.42 30.32 -0.06
N ILE A 162 -14.28 29.35 0.24
CA ILE A 162 -15.30 28.84 -0.69
C ILE A 162 -16.53 29.75 -0.68
N GLN A 163 -16.78 30.40 -1.83
CA GLN A 163 -17.90 31.30 -2.06
C GLN A 163 -19.09 30.53 -2.64
N LEU A 164 -19.79 29.78 -1.77
CA LEU A 164 -21.00 29.04 -2.14
C LEU A 164 -22.15 29.32 -1.16
N PRO A 165 -23.43 29.23 -1.60
CA PRO A 165 -24.58 29.26 -0.71
C PRO A 165 -24.48 28.21 0.39
N ALA A 166 -24.99 28.52 1.60
CA ALA A 166 -24.82 27.70 2.80
C ALA A 166 -25.14 26.21 2.60
N LEU A 167 -26.25 25.87 1.94
CA LEU A 167 -26.64 24.48 1.69
C LEU A 167 -25.70 23.75 0.71
N GLN A 168 -25.19 24.46 -0.31
CA GLN A 168 -24.24 23.88 -1.26
C GLN A 168 -22.88 23.67 -0.57
N LYS A 169 -22.46 24.62 0.26
CA LYS A 169 -21.24 24.54 1.06
C LYS A 169 -21.26 23.37 2.04
N ILE A 170 -22.38 23.12 2.72
CA ILE A 170 -22.55 21.94 3.59
C ILE A 170 -22.41 20.64 2.80
N ARG A 171 -23.09 20.53 1.64
CA ARG A 171 -23.01 19.33 0.79
C ARG A 171 -21.60 19.12 0.24
N LEU A 172 -20.92 20.18 -0.16
CA LEU A 172 -19.53 20.12 -0.60
C LEU A 172 -18.60 19.63 0.52
N GLY A 173 -18.78 20.10 1.75
CA GLY A 173 -18.00 19.63 2.90
C GLY A 173 -18.23 18.14 3.23
N GLN A 174 -19.47 17.66 3.09
CA GLN A 174 -19.78 16.24 3.23
C GLN A 174 -19.07 15.41 2.15
N GLU A 175 -19.14 15.85 0.89
CA GLU A 175 -18.49 15.17 -0.23
C GLU A 175 -16.96 15.24 -0.15
N TRP A 176 -16.40 16.35 0.32
CA TRP A 176 -14.97 16.51 0.61
C TRP A 176 -14.48 15.46 1.59
N ASN A 177 -15.12 15.35 2.76
CA ASN A 177 -14.72 14.38 3.77
C ASN A 177 -14.92 12.94 3.29
N ALA A 178 -16.03 12.66 2.58
CA ALA A 178 -16.26 11.35 1.98
C ALA A 178 -15.23 11.03 0.89
N TYR A 179 -14.74 12.03 0.15
CA TYR A 179 -13.72 11.84 -0.88
C TYR A 179 -12.33 11.62 -0.29
N ARG A 180 -11.94 12.36 0.76
CA ARG A 180 -10.66 12.15 1.47
C ARG A 180 -10.47 10.69 1.91
N VAL A 181 -11.54 10.04 2.37
CA VAL A 181 -11.52 8.61 2.71
C VAL A 181 -11.44 7.72 1.46
N ALA A 182 -12.19 8.06 0.40
CA ALA A 182 -12.22 7.29 -0.84
C ALA A 182 -10.91 7.34 -1.64
N VAL A 183 -10.10 8.39 -1.48
CA VAL A 183 -8.79 8.51 -2.14
C VAL A 183 -7.79 7.46 -1.67
N LEU A 184 -7.92 6.98 -0.42
CA LEU A 184 -7.06 5.92 0.11
C LEU A 184 -7.32 4.57 -0.55
N ASN A 185 -8.54 4.34 -1.05
CA ASN A 185 -8.87 3.14 -1.82
C ASN A 185 -9.83 3.48 -2.98
N PRO A 186 -9.31 4.09 -4.07
CA PRO A 186 -10.14 4.51 -5.18
C PRO A 186 -10.42 3.33 -6.11
N ASN A 187 -11.67 3.18 -6.53
CA ASN A 187 -12.00 2.29 -7.64
C ASN A 187 -11.46 2.85 -8.98
N GLU A 188 -11.45 2.02 -10.03
CA GLU A 188 -10.86 2.42 -11.32
C GLU A 188 -11.52 3.66 -11.94
N ALA A 189 -12.84 3.81 -11.79
CA ALA A 189 -13.54 5.00 -12.27
C ALA A 189 -13.06 6.27 -11.54
N VAL A 190 -12.89 6.21 -10.22
CA VAL A 190 -12.32 7.32 -9.44
C VAL A 190 -10.88 7.60 -9.88
N ARG A 191 -10.03 6.58 -10.06
CA ARG A 191 -8.65 6.77 -10.55
C ARG A 191 -8.59 7.44 -11.91
N LYS A 192 -9.51 7.10 -12.81
CA LYS A 192 -9.57 7.71 -14.15
C LYS A 192 -9.98 9.18 -14.07
N VAL A 193 -10.98 9.50 -13.25
CA VAL A 193 -11.40 10.89 -13.04
C VAL A 193 -10.31 11.72 -12.35
N ARG A 194 -9.58 11.15 -11.39
CA ARG A 194 -8.42 11.80 -10.77
C ARG A 194 -7.36 12.17 -11.80
N ARG A 195 -6.92 11.21 -12.60
CA ARG A 195 -5.95 11.46 -13.69
C ARG A 195 -6.41 12.57 -14.64
N MET A 196 -7.69 12.57 -15.01
CA MET A 196 -8.26 13.61 -15.86
C MET A 196 -8.17 15.00 -15.22
N ILE A 197 -8.51 15.11 -13.93
CA ILE A 197 -8.42 16.37 -13.17
C ILE A 197 -6.97 16.81 -13.04
N SER A 198 -6.07 15.93 -12.59
CA SER A 198 -4.66 16.25 -12.38
C SER A 198 -3.98 16.68 -13.68
N ASN A 199 -4.19 15.95 -14.78
CA ASN A 199 -3.66 16.33 -16.09
C ASN A 199 -4.17 17.71 -16.52
N TYR A 200 -5.47 17.97 -16.36
CA TYR A 200 -6.02 19.28 -16.72
C TYR A 200 -5.42 20.42 -15.89
N ILE A 201 -5.21 20.22 -14.58
CA ILE A 201 -4.60 21.23 -13.72
C ILE A 201 -3.14 21.46 -14.08
N GLN A 202 -2.38 20.42 -14.43
CA GLN A 202 -0.97 20.53 -14.80
C GLN A 202 -0.76 21.12 -16.21
N ASP A 203 -1.65 20.79 -17.15
CA ASP A 203 -1.55 21.23 -18.55
C ASP A 203 -2.01 22.68 -18.76
N ASN A 204 -2.72 23.25 -17.79
CA ASN A 204 -3.19 24.63 -17.84
C ASN A 204 -2.52 25.42 -16.72
N ASP A 205 -1.86 26.53 -17.04
CA ASP A 205 -1.28 27.44 -16.05
C ASP A 205 -2.41 28.12 -15.25
N LEU A 206 -2.80 27.53 -14.12
CA LEU A 206 -3.92 27.95 -13.28
C LEU A 206 -3.47 28.70 -12.02
N ASP A 207 -2.18 28.97 -11.85
CA ASP A 207 -1.59 29.53 -10.63
C ASP A 207 -2.11 30.93 -10.28
N ALA A 208 -2.56 31.69 -11.27
CA ALA A 208 -3.09 33.03 -11.09
C ALA A 208 -4.59 33.06 -10.67
N LEU A 209 -5.27 31.91 -10.67
CA LEU A 209 -6.71 31.84 -10.40
C LEU A 209 -7.00 31.76 -8.92
N SER A 210 -8.09 32.39 -8.49
CA SER A 210 -8.65 32.11 -7.18
C SER A 210 -9.18 30.67 -7.11
N LEU A 211 -9.26 30.10 -5.90
CA LEU A 211 -9.74 28.73 -5.68
C LEU A 211 -11.11 28.47 -6.33
N ASN A 212 -12.02 29.46 -6.28
CA ASN A 212 -13.34 29.33 -6.89
C ASN A 212 -13.28 29.35 -8.43
N GLU A 213 -12.40 30.16 -9.01
CA GLU A 213 -12.19 30.23 -10.46
C GLU A 213 -11.57 28.93 -10.98
N LEU A 214 -10.54 28.42 -10.30
CA LEU A 214 -9.93 27.13 -10.58
C LEU A 214 -10.99 26.02 -10.58
N VAL A 215 -11.75 25.90 -9.48
CA VAL A 215 -12.78 24.85 -9.37
C VAL A 215 -13.82 24.98 -10.47
N ASN A 216 -14.27 26.19 -10.80
CA ASN A 216 -15.27 26.38 -11.85
C ASN A 216 -14.72 26.07 -13.25
N GLN A 217 -13.48 26.47 -13.54
CA GLN A 217 -12.85 26.23 -14.84
C GLN A 217 -12.57 24.76 -15.07
N VAL A 218 -11.95 24.07 -14.09
CA VAL A 218 -11.70 22.63 -14.17
C VAL A 218 -13.04 21.88 -14.25
N TYR A 219 -14.03 22.25 -13.44
CA TYR A 219 -15.35 21.63 -13.46
C TYR A 219 -16.03 21.76 -14.83
N ALA A 220 -15.97 22.95 -15.45
CA ALA A 220 -16.55 23.17 -16.77
C ALA A 220 -15.92 22.27 -17.85
N ALA A 221 -14.62 21.99 -17.74
CA ALA A 221 -13.90 21.12 -18.67
C ALA A 221 -14.16 19.63 -18.43
N VAL A 222 -14.10 19.17 -17.17
CA VAL A 222 -14.05 17.72 -16.87
C VAL A 222 -15.41 17.11 -16.51
N ALA A 223 -16.43 17.92 -16.17
CA ALA A 223 -17.66 17.38 -15.54
C ALA A 223 -18.51 16.48 -16.45
N SER A 224 -18.46 16.63 -17.77
CA SER A 224 -19.16 15.72 -18.69
C SER A 224 -18.53 14.33 -18.68
N GLU A 225 -17.20 14.28 -18.84
CA GLU A 225 -16.43 13.02 -18.87
C GLU A 225 -16.39 12.36 -17.50
N ALA A 226 -16.25 13.14 -16.43
CA ALA A 226 -16.31 12.64 -15.06
C ALA A 226 -17.65 11.96 -14.75
N ARG A 227 -18.78 12.47 -15.27
CA ARG A 227 -20.10 11.82 -15.12
C ARG A 227 -20.25 10.57 -15.97
N ALA A 228 -19.55 10.45 -17.09
CA ALA A 228 -19.55 9.24 -17.89
C ALA A 228 -18.92 8.07 -17.13
N GLU A 229 -17.84 8.36 -16.39
CA GLU A 229 -17.14 7.39 -15.53
C GLU A 229 -17.86 7.16 -14.19
N LEU A 230 -18.31 8.26 -13.55
CA LEU A 230 -18.99 8.24 -12.26
C LEU A 230 -20.48 8.59 -12.44
N ARG A 231 -21.25 7.62 -12.95
CA ARG A 231 -22.67 7.82 -13.35
C ARG A 231 -23.57 8.42 -12.26
N THR A 232 -23.25 8.22 -10.99
CA THR A 232 -24.02 8.72 -9.84
C THR A 232 -23.35 9.89 -9.13
N ALA A 233 -22.24 10.42 -9.65
CA ALA A 233 -21.54 11.54 -9.02
C ALA A 233 -22.38 12.82 -9.10
N THR A 234 -22.57 13.45 -7.94
CA THR A 234 -23.16 14.77 -7.84
C THR A 234 -22.17 15.84 -8.29
N ASP A 235 -22.66 17.03 -8.65
CA ASP A 235 -21.81 18.18 -8.94
C ASP A 235 -20.87 18.52 -7.79
N GLN A 236 -21.35 18.34 -6.56
CA GLN A 236 -20.56 18.58 -5.35
C GLN A 236 -19.47 17.51 -5.16
N ARG A 237 -19.73 16.26 -5.56
CA ARG A 237 -18.71 15.21 -5.58
C ARG A 237 -17.56 15.59 -6.51
N ILE A 238 -17.86 15.98 -7.75
CA ILE A 238 -16.83 16.33 -8.74
C ILE A 238 -16.05 17.56 -8.28
N ARG A 239 -16.72 18.58 -7.73
CA ARG A 239 -16.06 19.77 -7.16
C ARG A 239 -15.17 19.45 -5.96
N ALA A 240 -15.60 18.53 -5.09
CA ALA A 240 -14.77 18.04 -3.98
C ALA A 240 -13.52 17.32 -4.49
N MET A 241 -13.64 16.51 -5.56
CA MET A 241 -12.49 15.86 -6.19
C MET A 241 -11.50 16.89 -6.75
N ILE A 242 -11.99 17.89 -7.47
CA ILE A 242 -11.16 18.98 -8.03
C ILE A 242 -10.42 19.74 -6.94
N LEU A 243 -11.14 20.16 -5.89
CA LEU A 243 -10.53 20.84 -4.75
C LEU A 243 -9.42 19.97 -4.13
N TYR A 244 -9.64 18.66 -4.00
CA TYR A 244 -8.70 17.79 -3.31
C TYR A 244 -7.44 17.61 -4.14
N GLU A 245 -7.58 17.36 -5.44
CA GLU A 245 -6.41 17.26 -6.33
C GLU A 245 -5.65 18.58 -6.41
N ALA A 246 -6.32 19.74 -6.39
CA ALA A 246 -5.65 21.04 -6.41
C ALA A 246 -4.74 21.28 -5.18
N TYR A 247 -5.07 20.70 -4.03
CA TYR A 247 -4.21 20.73 -2.83
C TYR A 247 -3.24 19.55 -2.73
N SER A 248 -3.35 18.56 -3.61
CA SER A 248 -2.53 17.34 -3.60
C SER A 248 -1.49 17.30 -4.73
N ILE A 249 -1.50 18.30 -5.62
CA ILE A 249 -0.48 18.50 -6.65
C ILE A 249 0.68 19.25 -6.00
N ASP A 250 1.82 18.56 -5.90
CA ASP A 250 3.14 19.16 -5.69
C ASP A 250 3.76 19.55 -7.04
#